data_AF-A0A0Q5CJG3-F1
#
_entry.id   AF-A0A0Q5CJG3-F1
#
_cell.length_a   1.000
_cell.length_b   1.000
_cell.length_c   1.000
_cell.angle_alpha   90.00
_cell.angle_beta   90.00
_cell.angle_gamma   90.00
#
_symmetry.space_group_name_H-M   'P 1'
#
loop_
_entity.id
_entity.type
_entity.pdbx_description
1 polymer ?
#
loop_
_entity_poly.entity_id
_entity_poly.type
_entity_poly.pdbx_seq_one_letter_code
_entity_poly.pdbx_strand_id
1 'polypeptide(L)' 'MHIKQARRTDTRQASIVRQGLDWALTYGQRSAAAFLLARQVPRAVVERIFSAATRQEDQPR' A
#
# COMPACT_ATOMS: atom_id res chain seq x y z
N MET A 1 -12.39 -26.13 15.25
CA MET A 1 -12.42 -24.78 14.62
C MET A 1 -11.28 -23.94 15.17
N HIS A 2 -10.16 -23.84 14.47
CA HIS A 2 -9.04 -22.98 14.84
C HIS A 2 -9.29 -21.55 14.34
N ILE A 3 -9.95 -20.75 15.16
CA ILE A 3 -10.03 -19.30 15.03
C ILE A 3 -8.98 -18.74 15.99
N LYS A 4 -7.85 -18.23 15.47
CA LYS A 4 -6.93 -17.24 16.10
C LYS A 4 -5.55 -17.27 15.43
N GLN A 5 -5.45 -16.90 14.16
CA GLN A 5 -4.17 -16.47 13.56
C GLN A 5 -4.30 -15.26 12.62
N ALA A 6 -5.40 -14.50 12.72
CA ALA A 6 -5.71 -13.40 11.77
C ALA A 6 -5.24 -12.00 12.23
N ARG A 7 -4.32 -11.86 13.20
CA ARG A 7 -4.00 -10.53 13.78
C ARG A 7 -2.57 -10.03 13.61
N ARG A 8 -1.61 -10.88 13.23
CA ARG A 8 -0.20 -10.48 13.04
C ARG A 8 0.14 -10.10 11.60
N THR A 9 -0.63 -10.57 10.63
CA THR A 9 -0.37 -10.35 9.20
C THR A 9 -0.73 -8.92 8.78
N ASP A 10 -1.81 -8.36 9.32
CA ASP A 10 -2.28 -7.00 9.02
C ASP A 10 -1.28 -5.91 9.39
N THR A 11 -0.62 -5.99 10.56
CA THR A 11 0.27 -4.92 11.01
C THR A 11 1.51 -4.80 10.13
N ARG A 12 2.06 -5.93 9.69
CA ARG A 12 3.22 -5.96 8.79
C ARG A 12 2.85 -5.47 7.39
N GLN A 13 1.70 -5.91 6.86
CA GLN A 13 1.22 -5.42 5.56
C GLN A 13 0.89 -3.92 5.60
N ALA A 14 0.21 -3.45 6.64
CA ALA A 14 -0.08 -2.02 6.82
C ALA A 14 1.20 -1.18 6.90
N SER A 15 2.24 -1.67 7.59
CA SER A 15 3.54 -0.98 7.65
C SER A 15 4.24 -0.93 6.28
N ILE A 16 4.19 -2.01 5.51
CA ILE A 16 4.76 -2.05 4.14
C ILE A 16 4.00 -1.07 3.22
N VAL A 17 2.67 -1.05 3.28
CA VAL A 17 1.85 -0.13 2.50
C VAL A 17 2.14 1.32 2.88
N ARG A 18 2.24 1.62 4.18
CA ARG A 18 2.57 2.99 4.65
C ARG A 18 3.94 3.44 4.17
N GLN A 19 4.96 2.58 4.27
CA GLN A 19 6.30 2.86 3.73
C GLN A 19 6.26 3.07 2.21
N GLY A 20 5.44 2.32 1.47
CA GLY A 20 5.25 2.54 0.03
C GLY A 20 4.60 3.89 -0.28
N LEU A 21 3.64 4.34 0.53
CA LEU A 21 3.04 5.67 0.38
C LEU A 21 4.04 6.79 0.69
N ASP A 22 4.82 6.67 1.77
CA ASP A 22 5.92 7.62 2.06
C ASP A 22 6.96 7.66 0.93
N TRP A 23 7.26 6.48 0.36
CA TRP A 23 8.13 6.37 -0.82
C TRP A 23 7.54 7.11 -2.03
N ALA A 24 6.21 7.07 -2.20
CA ALA A 24 5.54 7.74 -3.32
C ALA A 24 5.64 9.27 -3.19
N LEU A 25 5.54 9.78 -1.96
CA LEU A 25 5.74 11.21 -1.67
C LEU A 25 7.20 11.65 -1.91
N THR A 26 8.17 10.78 -1.60
CA THR A 26 9.59 11.13 -1.68
C THR A 26 10.19 10.95 -3.09
N TYR A 27 9.84 9.86 -3.77
CA TYR A 27 10.49 9.42 -5.03
C TYR A 27 9.51 9.19 -6.19
N GLY A 28 8.22 9.50 -5.99
CA GLY A 28 7.17 9.34 -6.99
C GLY A 28 6.50 7.95 -7.01
N GLN A 29 5.31 7.90 -7.59
CA GLN A 29 4.44 6.71 -7.62
C GLN A 29 5.09 5.49 -8.28
N ARG A 30 5.87 5.69 -9.34
CA ARG A 30 6.54 4.58 -10.07
C ARG A 30 7.56 3.85 -9.20
N SER A 31 8.36 4.62 -8.45
CA SER A 31 9.34 4.10 -7.50
C SER A 31 8.68 3.37 -6.33
N ALA A 32 7.57 3.91 -5.83
CA ALA A 32 6.79 3.30 -4.76
C ALA A 32 6.08 2.00 -5.19
N ALA A 33 5.54 1.95 -6.41
CA ALA A 33 4.97 0.73 -6.97
C ALA A 33 6.03 -0.38 -7.08
N ALA A 34 7.25 -0.04 -7.53
CA ALA A 34 8.36 -0.98 -7.57
C ALA A 34 8.74 -1.48 -6.16
N PHE A 35 8.77 -0.60 -5.15
CA PHE A 35 9.02 -0.99 -3.76
C PHE A 35 7.97 -1.97 -3.23
N LEU A 36 6.68 -1.71 -3.46
CA LEU A 36 5.59 -2.58 -3.00
C LEU A 36 5.63 -3.94 -3.70
N LEU A 37 5.89 -3.97 -5.01
CA LEU A 37 6.06 -5.21 -5.77
C LEU A 37 7.26 -6.03 -5.27
N ALA A 38 8.39 -5.37 -4.98
CA ALA A 38 9.57 -6.04 -4.41
C ALA A 38 9.31 -6.65 -3.03
N ARG A 39 8.34 -6.10 -2.28
CA ARG A 39 7.89 -6.61 -0.98
C ARG A 39 6.76 -7.65 -1.07
N GLN A 40 6.52 -8.22 -2.26
CA GLN A 40 5.50 -9.24 -2.52
C GLN A 40 4.07 -8.74 -2.25
N VAL A 41 3.83 -7.42 -2.37
CA VAL A 41 2.47 -6.89 -2.35
C VAL A 41 1.82 -7.21 -3.69
N PRO A 42 0.63 -7.85 -3.72
CA PRO A 42 -0.03 -8.20 -4.98
C PRO A 42 -0.28 -6.96 -5.84
N ARG A 43 -0.06 -7.07 -7.15
CA ARG A 43 -0.26 -5.97 -8.10
C ARG A 43 -1.65 -5.32 -7.99
N ALA A 44 -2.70 -6.12 -7.85
CA ALA A 44 -4.06 -5.63 -7.67
C ALA A 44 -4.23 -4.75 -6.40
N VAL A 45 -3.46 -5.03 -5.34
CA VAL A 45 -3.45 -4.22 -4.11
C VAL A 45 -2.70 -2.92 -4.35
N VAL A 46 -1.54 -2.97 -5.03
CA VAL A 46 -0.76 -1.79 -5.41
C VAL A 46 -1.59 -0.83 -6.27
N GLU A 47 -2.27 -1.34 -7.29
CA GLU A 47 -3.14 -0.55 -8.17
C GLU A 47 -4.30 0.08 -7.41
N ARG A 48 -4.92 -0.65 -6.46
CA ARG A 48 -5.98 -0.09 -5.59
C ARG A 48 -5.45 1.03 -4.69
N ILE A 49 -4.26 0.88 -4.11
CA ILE A 49 -3.65 1.90 -3.24
C ILE A 49 -3.44 3.20 -4.02
N PHE A 50 -2.82 3.13 -5.20
CA PHE A 50 -2.56 4.33 -5.99
C PHE A 50 -3.83 4.92 -6.61
N SER A 51 -4.79 4.09 -7.01
CA SER A 51 -6.10 4.54 -7.49
C SER A 51 -6.93 5.23 -6.40
N ALA A 52 -6.80 4.78 -5.15
CA ALA A 52 -7.44 5.44 -4.00
C ALA A 52 -6.75 6.76 -3.65
N ALA A 53 -5.41 6.79 -3.70
CA ALA A 53 -4.64 8.01 -3.45
C ALA A 53 -4.95 9.12 -4.47
N THR A 54 -5.06 8.78 -5.76
CA THR A 54 -5.43 9.75 -6.81
C THR A 54 -6.85 10.29 -6.65
N ARG A 55 -7.80 9.47 -6.18
CA ARG A 55 -9.17 9.94 -5.89
C ARG A 55 -9.25 10.88 -4.69
N GLN A 56 -8.29 10.81 -3.77
CA GLN A 56 -8.28 11.65 -2.58
C GLN A 56 -7.73 13.05 -2.86
N GLU A 57 -6.85 13.21 -3.87
CA GLU A 57 -6.42 14.53 -4.37
C GLU A 57 -7.52 15.24 -5.19
N ASP A 58 -8.48 14.52 -5.73
CA ASP A 58 -9.58 15.06 -6.55
C ASP A 58 -10.78 15.55 -5.71
N GLN A 59 -10.69 15.54 -4.39
CA GLN A 59 -11.72 16.11 -3.53
C GLN A 59 -11.35 17.57 -3.18
N PRO A 60 -11.95 18.57 -3.85
CA PRO A 60 -11.67 19.97 -3.54
C PRO A 60 -12.13 20.25 -2.11
N ARG A 61 -11.22 20.79 -1.30
CA ARG A 61 -11.55 21.43 -0.03
C ARG A 61 -12.39 22.67 -0.25
#